data_AF-A0A538S8T6-F1
#
_entry.id   AF-A0A538S8T6-F1
#
_cell.length_a   1.000
_cell.length_b   1.000
_cell.length_c   1.000
_cell.angle_alpha   90.00
_cell.angle_beta   90.00
_cell.angle_gamma   90.00
#
_symmetry.space_group_name_H-M   'P 1'
#
loop_
_entity.id
_entity.type
_entity.pdbx_description
1 polymer ?
#
loop_
_entity_poly.entity_id
_entity_poly.type
_entity_poly.pdbx_seq_one_letter_code
_entity_poly.pdbx_strand_id
1 'polypeptide(L)'
;MRSKVAVLKTSPERVVEDVGRLMELADVREEIRPDATTLLKVNISWHVYYPGCSTSPWQLEGVLRHLQKSGFARERTLAAQNSTVVVDPHVGIRNNKLEPVLDRYGVRSIWLNDKESEADWIRYVPKGRMLVL
;
A
#
# COMPACT_ATOMS: atom_id res chain seq x y z
N MET A 1 23.66 -6.71 -3.16
CA MET A 1 22.74 -6.37 -4.26
C MET A 1 22.88 -4.90 -4.61
N ARG A 2 22.79 -4.55 -5.89
CA ARG A 2 22.73 -3.16 -6.36
C ARG A 2 21.25 -2.76 -6.41
N SER A 3 20.87 -1.64 -5.82
CA SER A 3 19.49 -1.18 -5.86
C SER A 3 19.05 -0.89 -7.30
N LYS A 4 17.86 -1.36 -7.68
CA LYS A 4 17.24 -1.06 -8.99
C LYS A 4 16.24 0.08 -8.81
N VAL A 5 16.30 1.07 -9.70
CA VAL A 5 15.38 2.21 -9.73
C VAL A 5 14.76 2.28 -11.12
N ALA A 6 13.42 2.23 -11.18
CA ALA A 6 12.66 2.40 -12.41
C ALA A 6 12.07 3.82 -12.47
N VAL A 7 12.22 4.48 -13.62
CA VAL A 7 11.65 5.81 -13.87
C VAL A 7 10.95 5.78 -15.23
N LEU A 8 9.74 6.31 -15.28
CA LEU A 8 8.92 6.35 -16.48
C LEU A 8 8.20 7.69 -16.57
N LYS A 9 8.13 8.26 -17.78
CA LYS A 9 7.28 9.41 -18.07
C LYS A 9 5.84 8.95 -18.31
N THR A 10 4.92 9.43 -17.50
CA THR A 10 3.48 9.08 -17.56
C THR A 10 2.63 10.22 -18.13
N SER A 11 1.36 9.94 -18.44
CA SER A 11 0.32 10.92 -18.72
C SER A 11 -0.97 10.57 -17.94
N PRO A 12 -1.95 11.49 -17.82
CA PRO A 12 -3.22 11.19 -17.15
C PRO A 12 -3.95 9.96 -17.70
N GLU A 13 -3.85 9.72 -19.02
CA GLU A 13 -4.51 8.61 -19.71
C GLU A 13 -3.90 7.25 -19.39
N ARG A 14 -2.62 7.21 -18.98
CA ARG A 14 -1.88 5.96 -18.78
C ARG A 14 -1.41 5.73 -17.35
N VAL A 15 -1.58 6.68 -16.44
CA VAL A 15 -0.99 6.63 -15.09
C VAL A 15 -1.29 5.33 -14.33
N VAL A 16 -2.50 4.78 -14.46
CA VAL A 16 -2.87 3.51 -13.81
C VAL A 16 -2.06 2.33 -14.36
N GLU A 17 -1.84 2.29 -15.67
CA GLU A 17 -1.09 1.22 -16.34
C GLU A 17 0.41 1.38 -16.14
N ASP A 18 0.87 2.63 -16.19
CA ASP A 18 2.26 3.03 -16.01
C ASP A 18 2.77 2.71 -14.59
N VAL A 19 1.90 2.75 -13.56
CA VAL A 19 2.25 2.25 -12.21
C VAL A 19 2.58 0.76 -12.23
N GLY A 20 1.78 -0.07 -12.91
CA GLY A 20 2.07 -1.49 -13.07
C GLY A 20 3.36 -1.74 -13.85
N ARG A 21 3.59 -0.96 -14.92
CA ARG A 21 4.82 -1.03 -15.70
C ARG A 21 6.06 -0.65 -14.87
N LEU A 22 5.96 0.31 -13.97
CA LEU A 22 7.04 0.64 -13.03
C LEU A 22 7.38 -0.54 -12.10
N MET A 23 6.38 -1.31 -11.65
CA MET A 23 6.60 -2.50 -10.84
C MET A 23 7.34 -3.60 -11.62
N GLU A 24 7.01 -3.78 -12.90
CA GLU A 24 7.72 -4.71 -13.80
C GLU A 24 9.17 -4.28 -14.02
N LEU A 25 9.39 -3.00 -14.33
CA LEU A 25 10.74 -2.44 -14.51
C LEU A 25 11.59 -2.52 -13.25
N ALA A 26 10.97 -2.56 -12.07
CA ALA A 26 11.62 -2.71 -10.77
C ALA A 26 11.74 -4.17 -10.31
N ASP A 27 11.43 -5.15 -11.17
CA ASP A 27 11.52 -6.60 -10.89
C ASP A 27 10.72 -7.04 -9.65
N VAL A 28 9.57 -6.41 -9.36
CA VAL A 28 8.79 -6.70 -8.15
C VAL A 28 8.43 -8.19 -8.00
N ARG A 29 8.20 -8.89 -9.11
CA ARG A 29 7.89 -10.33 -9.11
C ARG A 29 9.07 -11.23 -8.73
N GLU A 30 10.30 -10.75 -8.88
CA GLU A 30 11.50 -11.49 -8.49
C GLU A 30 11.77 -11.32 -6.99
N GLU A 31 11.35 -10.19 -6.42
CA GLU A 31 11.61 -9.82 -5.02
C GLU A 31 10.44 -10.15 -4.08
N ILE A 32 9.20 -10.20 -4.58
CA ILE A 32 8.00 -10.46 -3.77
C ILE A 32 7.29 -11.73 -4.25
N ARG A 33 7.06 -12.63 -3.29
CA ARG A 33 6.43 -13.93 -3.50
C ARG A 33 4.90 -13.82 -3.63
N PRO A 34 4.27 -14.23 -4.75
CA PRO A 34 2.82 -14.19 -4.92
C PRO A 34 2.05 -15.15 -4.01
N ASP A 35 2.71 -16.22 -3.55
CA ASP A 35 2.21 -17.21 -2.61
C ASP A 35 2.46 -16.82 -1.15
N ALA A 36 2.86 -15.58 -0.86
CA ALA A 36 2.92 -15.03 0.48
C ALA A 36 1.78 -14.04 0.71
N THR A 37 1.35 -13.89 1.97
CA THR A 37 0.44 -12.81 2.33
C THR A 37 1.17 -11.48 2.10
N THR A 38 0.58 -10.63 1.27
CA THR A 38 1.16 -9.34 0.88
C THR A 38 0.41 -8.22 1.58
N LEU A 39 1.11 -7.44 2.40
CA LEU A 39 0.57 -6.25 3.03
C LEU A 39 0.89 -5.02 2.17
N LEU A 40 -0.13 -4.45 1.54
CA LEU A 40 -0.02 -3.18 0.85
C LEU A 40 -0.13 -2.05 1.86
N LYS A 41 0.98 -1.37 2.14
CA LYS A 41 0.98 -0.21 3.03
C LYS A 41 0.32 0.98 2.34
N VAL A 42 -0.93 1.28 2.72
CA VAL A 42 -1.65 2.46 2.24
C VAL A 42 -1.29 3.64 3.14
N ASN A 43 -0.73 4.70 2.55
CA ASN A 43 -0.29 5.88 3.30
C ASN A 43 -1.32 6.98 3.15
N ILE A 44 -1.84 7.46 4.29
CA ILE A 44 -2.78 8.56 4.35
C ILE A 44 -2.23 9.58 5.34
N SER A 45 -1.89 10.76 4.85
CA SER A 45 -1.51 11.90 5.68
C SER A 45 -2.76 12.74 5.88
N TRP A 46 -3.36 12.66 7.08
CA TRP A 46 -4.65 13.27 7.46
C TRP A 46 -5.91 12.62 6.89
N HIS A 47 -7.04 12.79 7.58
CA HIS A 47 -8.33 12.26 7.13
C HIS A 47 -8.95 13.07 5.97
N VAL A 48 -8.26 14.08 5.42
CA VAL A 48 -8.69 14.87 4.26
C VAL A 48 -7.77 14.58 3.08
N TYR A 49 -8.31 14.60 1.87
CA TYR A 49 -7.51 14.37 0.67
C TYR A 49 -6.57 15.55 0.39
N TYR A 50 -5.26 15.29 0.52
CA TYR A 50 -4.19 16.20 0.13
C TYR A 50 -3.33 15.53 -0.95
N PRO A 51 -3.40 16.00 -2.21
CA PRO A 51 -2.58 15.50 -3.29
C PRO A 51 -1.08 15.55 -2.94
N GLY A 52 -0.34 14.49 -3.25
CA GLY A 52 1.12 14.44 -3.10
C GLY A 52 1.63 13.95 -1.74
N CYS A 53 0.79 13.84 -0.71
CA CYS A 53 1.20 13.29 0.60
C CYS A 53 0.40 12.04 1.03
N SER A 54 -0.60 11.63 0.26
CA SER A 54 -1.38 10.41 0.46
C SER A 54 -1.33 9.54 -0.79
N THR A 55 -1.50 8.22 -0.62
CA THR A 55 -1.75 7.29 -1.72
C THR A 55 -2.97 7.79 -2.49
N SER A 56 -2.82 7.91 -3.81
CA SER A 56 -3.93 8.31 -4.68
C SER A 56 -4.76 7.10 -5.12
N PRO A 57 -6.05 7.28 -5.47
CA PRO A 57 -6.87 6.18 -5.99
C PRO A 57 -6.28 5.50 -7.23
N TRP A 58 -5.74 6.26 -8.19
CA TRP A 58 -5.13 5.71 -9.41
C TRP A 58 -3.81 4.98 -9.15
N GLN A 59 -3.02 5.42 -8.15
CA GLN A 59 -1.82 4.69 -7.72
C GLN A 59 -2.20 3.35 -7.09
N LEU A 60 -3.18 3.36 -6.18
CA LEU A 60 -3.68 2.14 -5.53
C LEU A 60 -4.25 1.18 -6.58
N GLU A 61 -5.07 1.69 -7.51
CA GLU A 61 -5.63 0.88 -8.59
C GLU A 61 -4.55 0.27 -9.47
N GLY A 62 -3.52 1.04 -9.87
CA GLY A 62 -2.42 0.54 -10.69
C GLY A 62 -1.66 -0.61 -10.01
N VAL A 63 -1.38 -0.47 -8.71
CA VAL A 63 -0.73 -1.52 -7.91
C VAL A 63 -1.60 -2.77 -7.83
N LEU A 64 -2.86 -2.63 -7.42
CA LEU A 64 -3.77 -3.77 -7.24
C LEU A 64 -4.03 -4.51 -8.56
N ARG A 65 -4.24 -3.76 -9.66
CA ARG A 65 -4.41 -4.32 -11.00
C ARG A 65 -3.19 -5.12 -11.43
N HIS A 66 -1.97 -4.63 -11.17
CA HIS A 66 -0.74 -5.34 -11.51
C HIS A 66 -0.51 -6.57 -10.63
N LEU A 67 -0.73 -6.47 -9.31
CA LEU A 67 -0.58 -7.60 -8.39
C LEU A 67 -1.51 -8.76 -8.78
N GLN A 68 -2.80 -8.50 -9.02
CA GLN A 68 -3.74 -9.54 -9.43
C GLN A 68 -3.36 -10.18 -10.77
N LYS A 69 -2.98 -9.38 -11.78
CA LYS A 69 -2.46 -9.89 -13.05
C LYS A 69 -1.20 -10.74 -12.89
N SER A 70 -0.41 -10.45 -11.86
CA SER A 70 0.85 -11.15 -11.55
C SER A 70 0.66 -12.39 -10.68
N GLY A 71 -0.59 -12.78 -10.38
CA GLY A 71 -0.91 -14.01 -9.64
C GLY A 71 -0.97 -13.87 -8.13
N PHE A 72 -0.96 -12.63 -7.60
CA PHE A 72 -1.21 -12.40 -6.18
C PHE A 72 -2.69 -12.61 -5.89
N ALA A 73 -3.01 -13.59 -5.04
CA ALA A 73 -4.38 -13.85 -4.62
C ALA A 73 -4.95 -12.64 -3.87
N ARG A 74 -6.14 -12.16 -4.26
CA ARG A 74 -6.79 -11.01 -3.63
C ARG A 74 -7.09 -11.27 -2.15
N GLU A 75 -7.39 -12.52 -1.79
CA GLU A 75 -7.68 -12.96 -0.42
C GLU A 75 -6.44 -12.89 0.48
N ARG A 76 -5.25 -12.86 -0.11
CA ARG A 76 -3.95 -12.79 0.57
C ARG A 76 -3.27 -11.45 0.40
N THR A 77 -3.90 -10.52 -0.31
CA THR A 77 -3.46 -9.14 -0.44
C THR A 77 -4.28 -8.30 0.54
N LEU A 78 -3.66 -7.66 1.52
CA LEU A 78 -4.35 -6.88 2.54
C LEU A 78 -3.89 -5.43 2.48
N ALA A 79 -4.83 -4.48 2.53
CA ALA A 79 -4.51 -3.06 2.66
C ALA A 79 -4.21 -2.72 4.13
N ALA A 80 -2.95 -2.50 4.47
CA ALA A 80 -2.52 -2.23 5.82
C ALA A 80 -2.71 -0.76 6.21
N GLN A 81 -3.64 -0.52 7.13
CA GLN A 81 -4.02 0.79 7.65
C GLN A 81 -3.46 0.99 9.06
N ASN A 82 -3.03 2.20 9.41
CA ASN A 82 -2.52 2.52 10.74
C ASN A 82 -2.92 3.94 11.17
N SER A 83 -2.86 4.21 12.47
CA SER A 83 -3.33 5.44 13.11
C SER A 83 -2.17 6.35 13.59
N THR A 84 -1.04 6.41 12.87
CA THR A 84 0.13 7.18 13.34
C THR A 84 0.00 8.68 13.07
N VAL A 85 -0.08 9.06 11.78
CA VAL A 85 -0.21 10.46 11.34
C VAL A 85 -1.64 10.78 10.90
N VAL A 86 -2.43 9.75 10.63
CA VAL A 86 -3.85 9.89 10.35
C VAL A 86 -4.61 9.85 11.68
N VAL A 87 -5.53 10.81 11.87
CA VAL A 87 -6.34 10.88 13.10
C VAL A 87 -7.27 9.66 13.21
N ASP A 88 -7.90 9.28 12.10
CA ASP A 88 -8.75 8.09 12.00
C ASP A 88 -8.59 7.48 10.60
N PRO A 89 -8.01 6.27 10.46
CA PRO A 89 -7.80 5.63 9.17
C PRO A 89 -9.12 5.23 8.51
N HIS A 90 -10.16 4.89 9.28
CA HIS A 90 -11.49 4.51 8.76
C HIS A 90 -12.14 5.68 8.02
N VAL A 91 -12.05 6.88 8.60
CA VAL A 91 -12.50 8.12 7.94
C VAL A 91 -11.56 8.47 6.78
N GLY A 92 -10.25 8.28 6.98
CA GLY A 92 -9.22 8.57 5.99
C GLY A 92 -9.43 7.83 4.67
N ILE A 93 -9.70 6.52 4.69
CA ILE A 93 -9.88 5.74 3.46
C ILE A 93 -11.06 6.24 2.62
N ARG A 94 -12.15 6.67 3.27
CA ARG A 94 -13.37 7.15 2.61
C ARG A 94 -13.15 8.52 1.99
N ASN A 95 -12.56 9.42 2.75
CA ASN A 95 -12.31 10.79 2.29
C ASN A 95 -11.26 10.85 1.17
N ASN A 96 -10.27 9.95 1.20
CA ASN A 96 -9.25 9.83 0.15
C ASN A 96 -9.72 8.95 -1.04
N LYS A 97 -10.97 8.48 -1.06
CA LYS A 97 -11.57 7.69 -2.13
C LYS A 97 -10.83 6.38 -2.41
N LEU A 98 -10.26 5.78 -1.37
CA LEU A 98 -9.52 4.52 -1.44
C LEU A 98 -10.44 3.31 -1.25
N GLU A 99 -11.47 3.44 -0.42
CA GLU A 99 -12.47 2.38 -0.17
C GLU A 99 -13.11 1.83 -1.47
N PRO A 100 -13.60 2.66 -2.41
CA PRO A 100 -14.19 2.14 -3.65
C PRO A 100 -13.18 1.37 -4.54
N VAL A 101 -11.90 1.72 -4.46
CA VAL A 101 -10.84 1.00 -5.18
C VAL A 101 -10.60 -0.35 -4.53
N LEU A 102 -10.49 -0.40 -3.20
CA LEU A 102 -10.32 -1.64 -2.46
C LEU A 102 -11.47 -2.62 -2.72
N ASP A 103 -12.71 -2.12 -2.67
CA ASP A 103 -13.92 -2.90 -2.93
C ASP A 103 -13.95 -3.47 -4.36
N ARG A 104 -13.62 -2.64 -5.35
CA ARG A 104 -13.57 -3.06 -6.76
C ARG A 104 -12.61 -4.22 -7.00
N TYR A 105 -11.50 -4.27 -6.26
CA TYR A 105 -10.50 -5.32 -6.38
C TYR A 105 -10.68 -6.45 -5.35
N GLY A 106 -11.68 -6.37 -4.47
CA GLY A 106 -11.93 -7.37 -3.43
C GLY A 106 -10.79 -7.50 -2.42
N VAL A 107 -10.12 -6.38 -2.11
CA VAL A 107 -8.98 -6.31 -1.19
C VAL A 107 -9.46 -5.74 0.13
N ARG A 108 -9.41 -6.52 1.21
CA ARG A 108 -9.82 -6.04 2.53
C ARG A 108 -8.71 -5.26 3.23
N SER A 109 -9.12 -4.32 4.09
CA SER A 109 -8.19 -3.65 5.00
C SER A 109 -7.85 -4.53 6.21
N ILE A 110 -6.61 -4.41 6.69
CA ILE A 110 -6.18 -4.83 8.04
C ILE A 110 -5.89 -3.56 8.84
N TRP A 111 -6.57 -3.41 9.97
CA TRP A 111 -6.53 -2.20 10.80
C TRP A 111 -5.52 -2.40 11.91
N LEU A 112 -4.27 -2.02 11.67
CA LEU A 112 -3.16 -2.44 12.52
C LEU A 112 -3.24 -1.90 13.96
N ASN A 113 -4.00 -0.84 14.22
CA ASN A 113 -4.09 -0.21 15.55
C ASN A 113 -5.43 -0.42 16.25
N ASP A 114 -6.39 -1.10 15.61
CA ASP A 114 -7.69 -1.39 16.21
C ASP A 114 -7.55 -2.45 17.31
N LYS A 115 -8.39 -2.38 18.34
CA LYS A 115 -8.34 -3.36 19.45
C LYS A 115 -8.70 -4.76 18.97
N GLU A 116 -9.55 -4.84 17.97
CA GLU A 116 -10.06 -6.07 17.34
C GLU A 116 -9.19 -6.53 16.17
N SER A 117 -8.02 -5.90 15.96
CA SER A 117 -7.11 -6.25 14.88
C SER A 117 -6.61 -7.69 14.97
N GLU A 118 -6.52 -8.36 13.83
CA GLU A 118 -5.85 -9.67 13.70
C GLU A 118 -4.31 -9.54 13.71
N ALA A 119 -3.76 -8.32 13.73
CA ALA A 119 -2.33 -8.08 13.77
C ALA A 119 -1.75 -8.34 15.17
N ASP A 120 -0.87 -9.33 15.28
CA ASP A 120 -0.13 -9.61 16.51
C ASP A 120 1.15 -8.75 16.59
N TRP A 121 1.15 -7.79 17.51
CA TRP A 121 2.29 -6.88 17.70
C TRP A 121 3.30 -7.47 18.67
N ILE A 122 4.52 -7.68 18.17
CA ILE A 122 5.65 -8.01 19.03
C ILE A 122 6.37 -6.76 19.50
N ARG A 123 6.84 -6.76 20.74
CA ARG A 123 7.74 -5.72 21.24
C ARG A 123 9.11 -5.88 20.59
N TYR A 124 9.51 -4.92 19.77
CA TYR A 124 10.86 -4.83 19.25
C TYR A 124 11.72 -3.90 20.12
N VAL A 125 12.88 -4.38 20.56
CA VAL A 125 13.90 -3.57 21.24
C VAL A 125 15.08 -3.41 20.29
N PRO A 126 15.40 -2.19 19.82
CA PRO A 126 16.57 -1.95 18.98
C PRO A 126 17.85 -2.47 19.64
N LYS A 127 18.66 -3.22 18.90
CA LYS A 127 19.92 -3.79 19.40
C LYS A 127 21.02 -2.74 19.59
N GLY A 128 20.90 -1.59 18.93
CA GLY A 128 21.86 -0.49 18.98
C GLY A 128 21.33 0.69 19.77
N ARG A 129 22.24 1.57 20.21
CA ARG A 129 21.88 2.85 20.83
C ARG A 129 21.20 3.73 19.79
N MET A 130 19.92 4.04 19.99
CA MET A 130 19.18 4.97 19.14
C MET A 130 19.47 6.39 19.60
N LEU A 131 19.75 7.30 18.66
CA LEU A 131 19.62 8.73 18.93
C LEU A 131 18.12 9.03 18.95
N VAL A 132 17.59 9.34 20.13
CA VAL A 132 16.21 9.80 20.29
C VAL A 132 16.19 11.33 20.18
N LEU A 133 15.23 11.85 19.43
CA LEU A 133 14.89 13.28 19.33
C LEU A 133 14.01 13.69 20.52
#